data_AF-A0A5J5BR05-F1
#
_entry.id   AF-A0A5J5BR05-F1
#
_cell.length_a   1.000
_cell.length_b   1.000
_cell.length_c   1.000
_cell.angle_alpha   90.00
_cell.angle_beta   90.00
_cell.angle_gamma   90.00
#
_symmetry.space_group_name_H-M   'P 1'
#
loop_
_entity.id
_entity.type
_entity.pdbx_description
1 polymer ?
#
loop_
_entity_poly.entity_id
_entity_poly.type
_entity_poly.pdbx_seq_one_letter_code
_entity_poly.pdbx_strand_id
1 'polypeptide(L)'
;MKSYLDEIKQIIDKLAATANLISDEEIVFVTLKGIPKEYVSFKTAIQARDTLITFEELSNLLLSEEINISMDELELNSQIGVSTALTAQKGSNQNYQGNYPTNRGRQLEASYSSRE
;
A
#
# COMPACT_ATOMS: atom_id res chain seq x y z
N MET A 1 5.98 19.66 9.40
CA MET A 1 6.48 19.48 10.78
C MET A 1 7.58 20.47 11.16
N LYS A 2 8.52 20.78 10.25
CA LYS A 2 9.66 21.68 10.54
C LYS A 2 9.28 23.06 11.13
N SER A 3 8.27 23.73 10.57
CA SER A 3 7.80 25.04 11.09
C SER A 3 7.37 24.97 12.56
N TYR A 4 6.66 23.91 12.94
CA TYR A 4 6.21 23.71 14.31
C TYR A 4 7.38 23.47 15.27
N LEU A 5 8.38 22.68 14.86
CA LEU A 5 9.58 22.46 15.66
C LEU A 5 10.40 23.74 15.85
N ASP A 6 10.46 24.59 14.82
CA ASP A 6 11.13 25.91 14.91
C ASP A 6 10.37 26.88 15.83
N GLU A 7 9.04 26.86 15.84
CA GLU A 7 8.23 27.64 16.79
C GLU A 7 8.50 27.21 18.24
N ILE A 8 8.56 25.89 18.49
CA ILE A 8 8.89 25.35 19.81
C ILE A 8 10.30 25.77 20.23
N LYS A 9 11.28 25.65 19.34
CA LYS A 9 12.65 26.14 19.60
C LYS A 9 12.67 27.60 19.98
N GLN A 10 11.93 28.44 19.25
CA GLN A 10 11.87 29.86 19.54
C GLN A 10 11.26 30.15 20.93
N ILE A 11 10.26 29.37 21.36
CA ILE A 11 9.67 29.48 22.70
C ILE A 11 10.70 29.06 23.77
N ILE A 12 11.40 27.94 23.54
CA ILE A 12 12.46 27.45 24.45
C ILE A 12 13.56 28.50 24.60
N ASP A 13 14.04 29.06 23.49
CA ASP A 13 15.10 30.08 23.49
C ASP A 13 14.68 31.34 24.24
N LYS A 14 13.42 31.78 24.07
CA LYS A 14 12.85 32.92 24.82
C LYS A 14 12.76 32.64 26.33
N LEU A 15 12.41 31.42 26.71
CA LEU A 15 12.31 31.01 28.12
C LEU A 15 13.70 30.86 28.75
N ALA A 16 14.65 30.28 28.02
CA ALA A 16 16.06 30.22 28.41
C ALA A 16 16.65 31.63 28.62
N ALA A 17 16.32 32.59 27.75
CA ALA A 17 16.73 33.98 27.91
C ALA A 17 16.16 34.66 29.17
N THR A 18 15.08 34.12 29.75
CA THR A 18 14.45 34.62 30.98
C THR A 18 14.97 33.92 32.24
N ALA A 19 16.04 33.11 32.12
CA ALA A 19 16.58 32.23 33.18
C ALA A 19 15.60 31.12 33.65
N ASN A 20 14.53 30.86 32.88
CA ASN A 20 13.66 29.72 33.09
C ASN A 20 14.22 28.53 32.30
N LEU A 21 15.02 27.71 32.97
CA LEU A 21 15.48 26.44 32.43
C LEU A 21 14.29 25.46 32.41
N ILE A 22 13.90 25.02 31.23
CA ILE A 22 12.92 23.95 31.04
C ILE A 22 13.71 22.65 30.83
N SER A 23 13.28 21.56 31.46
CA SER A 23 13.86 20.25 31.23
C SER A 23 13.46 19.70 29.85
N ASP A 24 14.30 18.86 29.27
CA ASP A 24 13.97 18.18 28.00
C ASP A 24 12.66 17.37 28.11
N GLU A 25 12.36 16.80 29.27
CA GLU A 25 11.10 16.07 29.53
C GLU A 25 9.86 16.95 29.35
N GLU A 26 9.87 18.16 29.90
CA GLU A 26 8.78 19.12 29.77
C GLU A 26 8.63 19.59 28.32
N ILE A 27 9.74 19.82 27.63
CA ILE A 27 9.74 20.18 26.21
C ILE A 27 9.11 19.06 25.37
N VAL A 28 9.52 17.82 25.61
CA VAL A 28 8.98 16.63 24.93
C VAL A 28 7.48 16.50 25.20
N PHE A 29 7.06 16.65 26.46
CA PHE A 29 5.66 16.57 26.83
C PHE A 29 4.80 17.62 26.13
N VAL A 30 5.24 18.89 26.13
CA VAL A 30 4.54 19.98 25.44
C VAL A 30 4.48 19.72 23.93
N THR A 31 5.59 19.25 23.34
CA THR A 31 5.66 18.92 21.92
C THR A 31 4.65 17.83 21.55
N LEU A 32 4.61 16.72 22.32
CA LEU A 32 3.68 15.60 22.12
C LEU A 32 2.21 15.94 22.40
N LYS A 33 1.94 17.02 23.13
CA LYS A 33 0.58 17.52 23.37
C LYS A 33 0.06 18.34 22.18
N GLY A 34 0.94 19.07 21.48
CA GLY A 34 0.56 19.95 20.38
C GLY A 34 0.54 19.30 18.99
N ILE A 35 1.03 18.06 18.83
CA ILE A 35 1.00 17.36 17.54
C ILE A 35 -0.43 16.91 17.14
N PRO A 36 -0.75 16.93 15.83
CA PRO A 36 -2.05 16.48 15.32
C PRO A 36 -2.24 14.96 15.45
N LYS A 37 -3.50 14.52 15.38
CA LYS A 37 -3.91 13.13 15.57
C LYS A 37 -3.32 12.14 14.55
N GLU A 38 -2.80 12.61 13.43
CA GLU A 38 -2.10 11.79 12.43
C GLU A 38 -0.85 11.13 13.02
N TYR A 39 -0.25 11.74 14.05
CA TYR A 39 0.96 11.26 14.73
C TYR A 39 0.64 10.42 15.99
N VAL A 40 -0.55 9.83 16.10
CA VAL A 40 -0.93 9.03 17.29
C VAL A 40 -0.06 7.79 17.46
N SER A 41 0.30 7.11 16.36
CA SER A 41 1.23 5.96 16.38
C SER A 41 2.58 6.37 16.93
N PHE A 42 3.13 7.48 16.43
CA PHE A 42 4.34 8.09 16.95
C PHE A 42 4.26 8.42 18.44
N LYS A 43 3.18 9.10 18.87
CA LYS A 43 2.99 9.46 20.28
C LYS A 43 2.99 8.22 21.19
N THR A 44 2.33 7.16 20.76
CA THR A 44 2.27 5.89 21.49
C THR A 44 3.66 5.25 21.57
N ALA A 45 4.42 5.25 20.47
CA ALA A 45 5.77 4.71 20.43
C ALA A 45 6.75 5.48 21.34
N ILE A 46 6.66 6.81 21.37
CA ILE A 46 7.46 7.64 22.28
C ILE A 46 7.04 7.42 23.74
N GLN A 47 5.73 7.28 24.02
CA GLN A 47 5.25 7.00 25.38
C GLN A 47 5.63 5.60 25.88
N ALA A 48 5.79 4.63 24.98
CA ALA A 48 6.22 3.28 25.31
C ALA A 48 7.74 3.14 25.50
N ARG A 49 8.54 4.17 25.17
CA ARG A 49 9.98 4.17 25.46
C ARG A 49 10.20 4.41 26.95
N ASP A 50 10.98 3.53 27.58
CA ASP A 50 11.44 3.68 28.97
C ASP A 50 12.67 4.62 29.10
N THR A 51 13.17 5.15 27.99
CA THR A 51 14.38 5.98 27.93
C THR A 51 14.03 7.46 27.84
N LEU A 52 14.76 8.28 28.60
CA LEU A 52 14.73 9.73 28.44
C LEU A 52 15.15 10.10 27.01
N ILE A 53 14.35 10.96 26.37
CA ILE A 53 14.60 11.45 25.02
C ILE A 53 14.86 12.96 25.08
N THR A 54 15.89 13.42 24.37
CA THR A 54 16.15 14.86 24.25
C THR A 54 15.23 15.48 23.20
N PHE A 55 15.04 16.78 23.27
CA PHE A 55 14.25 17.48 22.25
C PHE A 55 14.85 17.34 20.85
N GLU A 56 16.18 17.30 20.73
CA GLU A 56 16.85 17.09 19.45
C GLU A 56 16.50 15.72 18.84
N GLU A 57 16.59 14.65 19.62
CA GLU A 57 16.24 13.31 19.15
C GLU A 57 14.76 13.21 18.79
N LEU A 58 13.88 13.77 19.63
CA LEU A 58 12.44 13.86 19.33
C LEU A 58 12.20 14.58 18.00
N SER A 59 12.89 15.68 17.74
CA SER A 59 12.73 16.48 16.52
C SER A 59 13.12 15.70 15.26
N ASN A 60 14.20 14.90 15.34
CA ASN A 60 14.64 14.04 14.25
C ASN A 60 13.62 12.92 13.99
N LEU A 61 13.15 12.26 15.04
CA LEU A 61 12.14 11.20 14.90
C LEU A 61 10.83 11.74 14.32
N LEU A 62 10.43 12.96 14.70
CA LEU A 62 9.23 13.61 14.16
C LEU A 62 9.33 13.93 12.66
N LEU A 63 10.50 14.36 12.20
CA LEU A 63 10.75 14.57 10.78
C LEU A 63 10.77 13.26 10.00
N SER A 64 11.31 12.18 10.57
CA SER A 64 11.24 10.84 9.97
C SER A 64 9.80 10.33 9.87
N GLU A 65 8.99 10.55 10.91
CA GLU A 65 7.58 10.17 10.89
C GLU A 65 6.77 10.97 9.87
N GLU A 66 7.04 12.27 9.69
CA GLU A 66 6.41 13.09 8.63
C GLU A 66 6.65 12.48 7.24
N ILE A 67 7.87 11.99 6.97
CA ILE A 67 8.20 11.29 5.72
C ILE A 67 7.44 9.96 5.63
N ASN A 68 7.39 9.20 6.73
CA ASN A 68 6.72 7.91 6.79
C ASN A 68 5.22 8.02 6.49
N ILE A 69 4.52 8.95 7.14
CA ILE A 69 3.11 9.25 6.88
C ILE A 69 2.89 9.65 5.41
N SER A 70 3.79 10.50 4.87
CA SER A 70 3.72 10.92 3.47
C SER A 70 3.90 9.75 2.50
N MET A 71 4.78 8.79 2.80
CA MET A 71 4.98 7.59 1.99
C MET A 71 3.76 6.67 2.04
N ASP A 72 3.20 6.44 3.23
CA ASP A 72 2.02 5.59 3.42
C ASP A 72 0.80 6.17 2.66
N GLU A 73 0.62 7.49 2.67
CA GLU A 73 -0.42 8.17 1.89
C GLU A 73 -0.24 7.98 0.37
N LEU A 74 1.01 7.96 -0.12
CA LEU A 74 1.30 7.70 -1.53
C LEU A 74 1.06 6.23 -1.92
N GLU A 75 1.45 5.28 -1.05
CA GLU A 75 1.21 3.85 -1.29
C GLU A 75 -0.30 3.53 -1.33
N LEU A 76 -1.09 4.07 -0.39
CA LEU A 76 -2.54 3.91 -0.37
C LEU A 76 -3.22 4.46 -1.63
N ASN A 77 -2.73 5.59 -2.16
CA ASN A 77 -3.22 6.14 -3.43
C ASN A 77 -2.80 5.31 -4.65
N SER A 78 -1.66 4.61 -4.59
CA SER A 78 -1.18 3.72 -5.67
C SER A 78 -1.95 2.40 -5.75
N GLN A 79 -2.44 1.88 -4.61
CA GLN A 79 -3.19 0.61 -4.54
C GLN A 79 -4.53 0.65 -5.27
N ILE A 80 -5.09 1.84 -5.51
CA ILE A 80 -6.36 2.04 -6.24
C ILE A 80 -6.21 1.70 -7.74
N GLY A 81 -4.97 1.58 -8.25
CA GLY A 81 -4.66 1.39 -9.67
C GLY A 81 -4.45 -0.04 -10.17
N VAL A 82 -4.57 -1.09 -9.34
CA VAL A 82 -4.34 -2.49 -9.78
C VAL A 82 -5.64 -3.29 -9.85
N SER A 83 -6.45 -3.00 -10.87
CA SER A 83 -7.41 -3.99 -11.38
C SER A 83 -6.62 -5.09 -12.10
N THR A 84 -6.23 -6.14 -11.38
CA THR A 84 -5.76 -7.39 -11.97
C THR A 84 -6.92 -8.07 -12.71
N ALA A 85 -7.12 -7.70 -13.98
CA ALA A 85 -7.95 -8.46 -14.90
C ALA A 85 -7.18 -9.72 -15.33
N LEU A 86 -7.35 -10.82 -14.60
CA LEU A 86 -6.92 -12.16 -15.02
C LEU A 86 -7.84 -12.63 -16.14
N THR A 87 -7.53 -12.25 -17.38
CA THR A 87 -8.20 -12.83 -18.56
C THR A 87 -7.63 -14.22 -18.81
N ALA A 88 -8.27 -15.25 -18.24
CA ALA A 88 -8.10 -16.61 -18.71
C ALA A 88 -8.75 -16.75 -20.10
N GLN A 89 -8.07 -16.31 -21.15
CA GLN A 89 -8.40 -16.74 -22.52
C GLN A 89 -7.93 -18.19 -22.68
N LYS A 90 -8.73 -19.10 -22.11
CA LYS A 90 -8.65 -20.52 -22.40
C LYS A 90 -8.89 -20.68 -23.90
N GLY A 91 -7.82 -20.99 -24.63
CA GLY A 91 -7.88 -21.34 -26.04
C GLY A 91 -8.91 -22.44 -26.26
N SER A 92 -9.97 -22.12 -27.00
CA SER A 92 -10.90 -23.10 -27.55
C SER A 92 -10.70 -23.17 -29.06
N ASN A 93 -9.51 -23.61 -29.46
CA ASN A 93 -9.28 -24.12 -30.81
C ASN A 93 -9.82 -25.56 -30.85
N GLN A 94 -11.10 -25.71 -31.18
CA GLN A 94 -11.68 -26.99 -31.59
C GLN A 94 -12.12 -26.89 -33.05
N ASN A 95 -11.13 -26.80 -33.93
CA ASN A 95 -11.26 -27.24 -35.32
C ASN A 95 -10.63 -28.62 -35.42
N TYR A 96 -11.40 -29.64 -35.02
CA TYR A 96 -11.11 -31.04 -35.33
C TYR A 96 -12.35 -31.64 -36.00
N GLN A 97 -12.56 -31.27 -37.26
CA GLN A 97 -13.47 -31.96 -38.15
C GLN A 97 -12.68 -33.09 -38.84
N GLY A 98 -12.51 -34.21 -38.12
CA GLY A 98 -12.09 -35.49 -38.70
C GLY A 98 -13.33 -36.20 -39.24
N ASN A 99 -13.46 -36.39 -40.55
CA ASN A 99 -12.93 -37.50 -41.34
C ASN A 99 -13.69 -38.83 -41.12
N TYR A 100 -14.80 -39.00 -41.85
CA TYR A 100 -15.37 -40.31 -42.18
C TYR A 100 -15.12 -40.60 -43.67
N PRO A 101 -14.25 -41.55 -44.03
CA PRO A 101 -14.16 -42.04 -45.39
C PRO A 101 -15.17 -43.18 -45.58
N THR A 102 -16.33 -42.90 -46.19
CA THR A 102 -17.25 -43.97 -46.59
C THR A 102 -17.19 -44.16 -48.11
N ASN A 103 -16.19 -44.95 -48.49
CA ASN A 103 -16.15 -45.88 -49.60
C ASN A 103 -17.29 -45.76 -50.65
N ARG A 104 -17.11 -44.90 -51.65
CA ARG A 104 -17.88 -44.94 -52.91
C ARG A 104 -17.01 -45.58 -53.98
N GLY A 105 -17.10 -46.90 -54.05
CA GLY A 105 -16.43 -47.70 -55.07
C GLY A 105 -17.16 -49.01 -55.32
N ARG A 106 -17.96 -49.02 -56.40
CA ARG A 106 -18.23 -50.15 -57.31
C ARG A 106 -18.75 -51.49 -56.76
N GLN A 107 -19.90 -51.90 -57.31
CA GLN A 107 -20.19 -53.17 -58.04
C GLN A 107 -21.71 -53.23 -58.24
N LEU A 108 -22.27 -53.03 -59.43
CA LEU A 108 -22.44 -53.98 -60.55
C LEU A 108 -22.95 -55.38 -60.14
N GLU A 109 -24.22 -55.57 -60.45
CA GLU A 109 -24.81 -56.71 -61.19
C GLU A 109 -25.52 -57.84 -60.42
N ALA A 110 -26.69 -58.19 -60.99
CA ALA A 110 -27.43 -59.46 -60.93
C ALA A 110 -28.11 -59.85 -59.60
N SER A 111 -29.34 -60.39 -59.52
CA SER A 111 -30.44 -60.66 -60.47
C SER A 111 -31.65 -61.15 -59.66
N TYR A 112 -32.82 -61.14 -60.32
CA TYR A 112 -33.99 -62.02 -60.17
C TYR A 112 -35.23 -61.62 -59.34
N SER A 113 -36.36 -61.77 -60.07
CA SER A 113 -37.71 -62.22 -59.66
C SER A 113 -38.63 -61.21 -58.98
N SER A 114 -39.93 -61.10 -59.27
CA SER A 114 -40.90 -61.66 -60.23
C SER A 114 -42.27 -61.08 -59.84
N ARG A 115 -43.24 -61.04 -60.78
CA ARG A 115 -44.72 -60.87 -60.60
C ARG A 115 -45.17 -59.43 -60.31
N GLU A 116 -46.26 -58.90 -60.87
CA GLU A 116 -47.45 -59.43 -61.57
C GLU A 116 -47.75 -58.63 -62.85
#